data_AF-A0A2A5YWW2-F1
#
_entry.id   AF-A0A2A5YWW2-F1
#
_cell.length_a   1.000
_cell.length_b   1.000
_cell.length_c   1.000
_cell.angle_alpha   90.00
_cell.angle_beta   90.00
_cell.angle_gamma   90.00
#
_symmetry.space_group_name_H-M   'P 1'
#
loop_
_entity.id
_entity.type
_entity.pdbx_description
1 polymer ?
#
loop_
_entity_poly.entity_id
_entity_poly.type
_entity_poly.pdbx_seq_one_letter_code
_entity_poly.pdbx_strand_id
1 'polypeptide(L)' 'MESQLGQLGVIEAAATVSAFEGLNRIADATGIQLDSGLADESADFRSSLGLDAYSGASSTSSQGTPSRADGVLGIFS' A
#
# COMPACT_ATOMS: atom_id res chain seq x y z
N MET A 1 21.50 10.50 3.34
CA MET A 1 20.44 10.51 2.31
C MET A 1 20.68 11.59 1.27
N GLU A 2 20.85 12.87 1.65
CA GLU A 2 21.19 13.95 0.69
C GLU A 2 22.40 13.65 -0.19
N SER A 3 23.44 13.01 0.35
CA SER A 3 24.68 12.70 -0.40
C SER A 3 24.52 11.61 -1.48
N GLN A 4 23.40 10.88 -1.51
CA GLN A 4 23.13 9.83 -2.52
C GLN A 4 22.03 10.23 -3.51
N LEU A 5 21.05 11.05 -3.08
CA LEU A 5 19.89 11.46 -3.89
C LEU A 5 19.99 12.90 -4.43
N GLY A 6 20.84 13.74 -3.83
CA GLY A 6 20.88 15.18 -4.11
C GLY A 6 19.64 15.93 -3.58
N GLN A 7 19.70 17.26 -3.58
CA GLN A 7 18.65 18.13 -3.03
C GLN A 7 17.30 17.91 -3.73
N LEU A 8 17.28 17.80 -5.06
CA LEU A 8 16.06 17.55 -5.82
C LEU A 8 15.44 16.19 -5.50
N GLY A 9 16.25 15.14 -5.37
CA GLY A 9 15.74 13.80 -5.02
C GLY A 9 15.11 13.75 -3.64
N VAL A 10 15.60 14.55 -2.67
CA VAL A 10 14.96 14.68 -1.35
C VAL A 10 13.63 15.44 -1.45
N ILE A 11 13.54 16.49 -2.27
CA ILE A 11 12.30 17.24 -2.48
C ILE A 11 11.24 16.36 -3.13
N GLU A 12 11.61 15.61 -4.17
CA GLU A 12 10.69 14.68 -4.85
C GLU A 12 10.20 13.58 -3.92
N ALA A 13 11.10 12.96 -3.16
CA ALA A 13 10.72 11.95 -2.17
C ALA A 13 9.75 12.51 -1.12
N ALA A 14 10.02 13.71 -0.60
CA ALA A 14 9.14 14.37 0.37
C ALA A 14 7.77 14.71 -0.23
N ALA A 15 7.72 15.15 -1.49
CA ALA A 15 6.48 15.41 -2.21
C ALA A 15 5.66 14.13 -2.40
N THR A 16 6.30 13.02 -2.76
CA THR A 16 5.65 11.70 -2.89
C THR A 16 5.08 11.25 -1.54
N VAL A 17 5.87 11.27 -0.46
CA VAL A 17 5.42 10.89 0.88
C VAL A 17 4.22 11.73 1.31
N SER A 18 4.30 13.06 1.13
CA SER A 18 3.22 13.97 1.52
C SER A 18 1.92 13.72 0.75
N ALA A 19 2.02 13.40 -0.54
CA ALA A 19 0.86 13.08 -1.36
C ALA A 19 0.15 11.81 -0.85
N PHE A 20 0.91 10.75 -0.54
CA PHE A 20 0.33 9.50 -0.03
C PHE A 20 -0.22 9.62 1.40
N GLU A 21 0.42 10.40 2.27
CA GLU A 21 -0.14 10.71 3.60
C GLU A 21 -1.48 11.45 3.50
N GLY A 22 -1.60 12.39 2.56
CA GLY A 22 -2.86 13.08 2.28
C GLY A 22 -3.96 12.11 1.83
N LEU A 23 -3.63 11.17 0.94
CA LEU A 23 -4.55 10.15 0.45
C LEU A 23 -4.97 9.18 1.56
N ASN A 24 -4.05 8.73 2.42
CA ASN A 24 -4.36 7.87 3.56
C ASN A 24 -5.39 8.52 4.48
N ARG A 25 -5.17 9.80 4.84
CA ARG A 25 -6.10 10.51 5.74
C ARG A 25 -7.49 10.69 5.10
N ILE A 26 -7.57 10.90 3.78
CA ILE A 26 -8.84 10.96 3.06
C ILE A 26 -9.53 9.60 3.06
N ALA A 27 -8.79 8.51 2.79
CA ALA A 27 -9.33 7.15 2.82
C ALA A 27 -9.87 6.79 4.21
N ASP A 28 -9.13 7.11 5.27
CA ASP A 28 -9.57 6.92 6.67
C ASP A 28 -10.84 7.73 6.99
N ALA A 29 -10.91 8.98 6.53
CA ALA A 29 -12.07 9.85 6.79
C ALA A 29 -13.32 9.43 6.00
N THR A 30 -13.14 8.84 4.82
CA THR A 30 -14.23 8.45 3.92
C THR A 30 -14.60 6.97 4.04
N GLY A 31 -13.77 6.16 4.70
CA GLY A 31 -13.94 4.72 4.82
C GLY A 31 -13.71 3.97 3.52
N ILE A 32 -12.93 4.53 2.58
CA ILE A 32 -12.57 3.82 1.33
C ILE A 32 -11.76 2.59 1.71
N GLN A 33 -12.38 1.43 1.52
CA GLN A 33 -11.74 0.14 1.74
C GLN A 33 -10.71 -0.13 0.64
N LEU A 34 -9.64 -0.82 1.02
CA LEU A 34 -8.77 -1.46 0.03
C LEU A 34 -9.63 -2.39 -0.84
N ASP A 35 -9.35 -2.45 -2.13
CA ASP A 35 -9.92 -3.48 -2.99
C ASP A 35 -9.59 -4.85 -2.38
N SER A 36 -10.61 -5.70 -2.18
CA SER A 36 -10.44 -6.98 -1.49
C SER A 36 -9.39 -7.89 -2.15
N GLY A 37 -9.23 -7.81 -3.48
CA GLY A 37 -8.19 -8.55 -4.18
C GLY A 37 -6.78 -8.06 -3.83
N LEU A 38 -6.60 -6.73 -3.72
CA LEU A 38 -5.33 -6.14 -3.30
C LEU A 38 -5.02 -6.39 -1.82
N ALA A 39 -6.04 -6.40 -0.95
CA ALA A 39 -5.88 -6.70 0.47
C ALA A 39 -5.33 -8.11 0.70
N ASP A 40 -5.85 -9.07 -0.09
CA ASP A 40 -5.46 -10.48 -0.04
C ASP A 40 -4.09 -10.71 -0.69
N GLU A 41 -3.81 -10.07 -1.83
CA GLU A 41 -2.53 -10.18 -2.54
C GLU A 41 -1.37 -9.58 -1.75
N SER A 42 -1.62 -8.49 -1.02
CA SER A 42 -0.60 -7.82 -0.20
C SER A 42 -0.42 -8.42 1.20
N ALA A 43 -1.19 -9.44 1.58
CA ALA A 43 -1.23 -9.96 2.95
C ALA A 43 0.14 -10.44 3.45
N ASP A 44 0.80 -11.31 2.69
CA ASP A 44 2.12 -11.85 3.06
C ASP A 44 3.19 -10.77 3.13
N PHE A 45 3.15 -9.82 2.19
CA PHE A 45 4.09 -8.70 2.15
C PHE A 45 3.92 -7.78 3.36
N ARG A 46 2.67 -7.39 3.69
CA ARG A 46 2.35 -6.59 4.88
C ARG A 46 2.79 -7.29 6.16
N SER A 47 2.58 -8.60 6.24
CA SER A 47 3.00 -9.40 7.40
C SER A 47 4.52 -9.45 7.53
N SER A 48 5.25 -9.67 6.44
CA SER A 48 6.73 -9.69 6.44
C SER A 48 7.36 -8.36 6.88
N LEU A 49 6.70 -7.25 6.57
CA LEU A 49 7.10 -5.90 6.98
C LEU A 49 6.67 -5.55 8.42
N GLY A 50 5.90 -6.45 9.08
CA GLY A 50 5.36 -6.24 10.42
C GLY A 50 4.25 -5.19 10.48
N LEU A 51 3.61 -4.88 9.35
CA LEU A 51 2.61 -3.81 9.29
C LEU A 51 1.32 -4.16 10.03
N ASP A 52 1.06 -5.44 10.25
CA ASP A 52 -0.11 -5.93 10.99
C ASP A 52 -0.09 -5.52 12.48
N ALA A 53 1.06 -5.07 13.00
CA ALA A 53 1.21 -4.62 14.39
C ALA A 53 0.77 -3.16 14.63
N TYR A 54 0.50 -2.38 13.57
CA TYR A 54 0.12 -0.98 13.70
C TYR A 54 -1.40 -0.80 13.72
N SER A 55 -1.87 0.26 14.38
CA SER A 55 -3.30 0.55 14.52
C SER A 55 -4.05 0.73 13.20
N GLY A 56 -3.36 1.13 12.12
CA GLY A 56 -3.96 1.27 10.78
C GLY A 56 -4.32 -0.07 10.13
N ALA A 57 -3.79 -1.21 10.61
CA ALA A 57 -4.10 -2.51 10.06
C ALA A 57 -5.59 -2.88 10.19
N SER A 58 -6.29 -2.33 11.20
CA SER A 58 -7.74 -2.54 11.37
C SER A 58 -8.59 -1.97 10.24
N SER A 59 -8.04 -1.03 9.46
CA SER A 59 -8.73 -0.43 8.30
C SER A 59 -8.64 -1.32 7.05
N THR A 60 -7.96 -2.47 7.11
CA THR A 60 -7.81 -3.39 5.98
C THR A 60 -8.65 -4.65 6.20
N SER A 61 -9.76 -4.79 5.48
CA SER A 61 -10.54 -6.04 5.44
C SER A 61 -10.09 -6.94 4.29
N SER A 62 -9.64 -8.16 4.64
CA SER A 62 -9.19 -9.22 3.71
C SER A 62 -10.26 -10.33 3.64
N GLN A 63 -10.47 -10.90 2.45
CA GLN A 63 -11.37 -12.05 2.23
C GLN A 63 -10.62 -13.38 2.14
N GLY A 64 -9.28 -13.34 2.24
CA GLY A 64 -8.41 -14.51 2.31
C GLY A 64 -8.18 -15.24 0.98
N THR A 65 -8.61 -14.67 -0.15
CA THR A 65 -8.41 -15.27 -1.49
C THR A 65 -7.94 -14.21 -2.50
N PRO A 66 -6.65 -14.23 -2.92
CA PRO A 66 -6.14 -13.31 -3.92
C PRO A 66 -6.79 -13.55 -5.30
N SER A 67 -7.77 -12.72 -5.68
CA SER A 67 -8.52 -12.88 -6.94
C SER A 67 -7.79 -12.31 -8.17
N ARG A 68 -6.89 -11.33 -7.97
CA ARG A 68 -6.23 -10.60 -9.07
C ARG A 68 -5.03 -11.33 -9.68
N ALA A 69 -4.29 -12.08 -8.85
CA ALA A 69 -3.07 -12.81 -9.26
C ALA A 69 -3.33 -13.84 -10.38
N ASP A 70 -4.46 -14.56 -10.31
CA ASP A 70 -4.86 -15.51 -11.37
C ASP A 70 -5.07 -14.82 -12.73
N GLY A 71 -5.64 -13.61 -12.73
CA GLY A 71 -5.91 -12.84 -13.95
C GLY A 71 -4.66 -12.31 -14.64
N VAL A 72 -3.63 -11.90 -13.88
CA VAL A 72 -2.37 -11.39 -14.45
C VAL A 72 -1.42 -12.51 -14.89
N LEU A 73 -1.49 -13.70 -14.32
CA LEU A 73 -0.71 -14.83 -14.83
C LEU A 73 -1.33 -15.41 -16.12
N GLY A 74 -2.66 -15.37 -16.25
CA GLY A 74 -3.37 -15.82 -17.45
C GLY A 74 -3.20 -14.94 -18.70
N ILE A 75 -2.74 -13.69 -18.58
CA ILE A 75 -2.40 -12.85 -19.75
C ILE A 75 -1.02 -13.18 -20.35
N PHE A 76 -0.22 -14.00 -19.65
CA PHE A 76 1.09 -14.46 -20.13
C PHE A 76 1.08 -15.94 -20.55
N SER A 77 -0.08 -16.62 -20.51
CA SER A 77 -0.29 -18.02 -20.94
C SER A 77 -0.81 -18.13 -22.37
#